data_AF-A0A847XNB4-F1
#
_entry.id   AF-A0A847XNB4-F1
#
_cell.length_a   1.000
_cell.length_b   1.000
_cell.length_c   1.000
_cell.angle_alpha   90.00
_cell.angle_beta   90.00
_cell.angle_gamma   90.00
#
_symmetry.space_group_name_H-M   'P 1'
#
loop_
_entity.id
_entity.type
_entity.pdbx_description
1 polymer ?
#
loop_
_entity_poly.entity_id
_entity_poly.type
_entity_poly.pdbx_seq_one_letter_code
_entity_poly.pdbx_strand_id
1 'polypeptide(L)'
;MKQILFAITLLITIGVFVFTINRLIKYFRFTRPAFPIRDLGKRFNLMLKVAFGQSKIFRRPVIGFFHALVFWGFCVILFGSIEMVIDGLSG
;
A
#
# COMPACT_ATOMS: atom_id res chain seq x y z
N MET A 1 -28.78 -2.35 -11.12
CA MET A 1 -27.97 -1.70 -12.20
C MET A 1 -26.73 -1.01 -11.65
N LYS A 2 -26.84 -0.17 -10.61
CA LYS A 2 -25.68 0.51 -9.99
C LYS A 2 -24.62 -0.48 -9.46
N GLN A 3 -25.01 -1.52 -8.70
CA GLN A 3 -24.06 -2.53 -8.21
C GLN A 3 -23.37 -3.30 -9.35
N ILE A 4 -24.09 -3.58 -10.43
CA ILE A 4 -23.52 -4.28 -11.60
C ILE A 4 -22.46 -3.41 -12.28
N LEU A 5 -22.76 -2.12 -12.50
CA LEU A 5 -21.78 -1.18 -13.05
C LEU A 5 -20.56 -1.05 -12.13
N PHE A 6 -20.78 -0.90 -10.82
CA PHE A 6 -19.71 -0.84 -9.83
C PHE A 6 -18.83 -2.10 -9.87
N ALA A 7 -19.43 -3.28 -9.84
CA ALA A 7 -18.72 -4.56 -9.88
C ALA A 7 -17.91 -4.74 -11.18
N ILE A 8 -18.46 -4.37 -12.33
CA ILE A 8 -17.74 -4.42 -13.62
C ILE A 8 -16.55 -3.46 -13.60
N THR A 9 -16.74 -2.21 -13.16
CA THR A 9 -15.64 -1.25 -13.04
C THR A 9 -14.56 -1.76 -12.09
N LEU A 10 -14.93 -2.27 -10.92
CA LEU A 10 -14.01 -2.83 -9.94
C LEU A 10 -13.21 -4.01 -10.52
N LEU A 11 -13.86 -4.93 -11.23
CA LEU A 11 -13.21 -6.06 -11.89
C LEU A 11 -12.21 -5.61 -12.96
N ILE A 12 -12.57 -4.63 -13.80
CA ILE A 12 -11.67 -4.09 -14.82
C ILE A 12 -10.46 -3.43 -14.15
N THR A 13 -10.67 -2.61 -13.12
CA THR A 13 -9.58 -1.93 -12.40
C THR A 13 -8.62 -2.94 -11.77
N ILE A 14 -9.14 -3.95 -11.05
CA ILE A 14 -8.32 -5.01 -10.45
C ILE A 14 -7.61 -5.84 -11.54
N GLY A 15 -8.30 -6.15 -12.65
CA GLY A 15 -7.72 -6.89 -13.76
C GLY A 15 -6.52 -6.19 -14.39
N VAL A 16 -6.64 -4.89 -14.69
CA VAL A 16 -5.55 -4.06 -15.23
C VAL A 16 -4.41 -3.93 -14.21
N PHE A 17 -4.72 -3.75 -12.94
CA PHE A 17 -3.72 -3.69 -11.87
C PHE A 17 -2.91 -4.99 -11.77
N VAL A 18 -3.59 -6.13 -11.71
CA VAL A 18 -2.96 -7.47 -11.65
C VAL A 18 -2.11 -7.73 -12.88
N PHE A 19 -2.61 -7.41 -14.08
CA PHE A 19 -1.83 -7.51 -15.32
C PHE A 19 -0.53 -6.70 -15.25
N THR A 20 -0.62 -5.45 -14.77
CA THR A 20 0.53 -4.55 -14.64
C THR A 20 1.55 -5.07 -13.64
N ILE A 21 1.11 -5.47 -12.45
CA ILE A 21 1.97 -6.04 -11.41
C ILE A 21 2.65 -7.33 -11.88
N ASN A 22 1.92 -8.23 -12.54
CA ASN A 22 2.49 -9.45 -13.08
C ASN A 22 3.58 -9.17 -14.12
N ARG A 23 3.39 -8.13 -14.94
CA ARG A 23 4.42 -7.69 -15.90
C ARG A 23 5.67 -7.16 -15.18
N LEU A 24 5.50 -6.34 -14.15
CA LEU A 24 6.60 -5.86 -13.30
C LEU A 24 7.36 -7.02 -12.65
N ILE A 25 6.65 -7.98 -12.05
CA ILE A 25 7.25 -9.17 -11.42
C ILE A 25 8.06 -9.97 -12.45
N LYS A 26 7.55 -10.16 -13.67
CA LYS A 26 8.28 -10.82 -14.75
C LYS A 26 9.60 -10.09 -15.08
N TYR A 27 9.59 -8.75 -15.12
CA TYR A 27 10.83 -7.99 -15.30
C TYR A 27 11.82 -8.18 -14.16
N PHE A 28 11.36 -8.17 -12.90
CA PHE A 28 12.22 -8.43 -11.74
C PHE A 28 12.81 -9.84 -11.73
N ARG A 29 12.15 -10.84 -12.31
CA ARG A 29 12.69 -12.21 -12.41
C ARG A 29 13.94 -12.32 -13.29
N PHE A 30 14.21 -11.35 -14.16
CA PHE A 30 15.46 -11.28 -14.92
C PHE A 30 16.61 -10.64 -14.14
N THR A 31 16.35 -10.09 -12.95
CA THR A 31 17.39 -9.51 -12.09
C THR A 31 18.15 -10.59 -11.32
N ARG A 32 19.36 -10.26 -10.86
CA ARG A 32 20.17 -11.18 -10.06
C ARG A 32 19.50 -11.46 -8.71
N PRO A 33 19.63 -12.68 -8.16
CA PRO A 33 19.08 -13.01 -6.85
C PRO A 33 19.66 -12.07 -5.79
N ALA A 34 18.78 -11.53 -4.94
CA ALA A 34 19.20 -10.72 -3.81
C ALA A 34 19.90 -11.59 -2.75
N PHE A 35 20.69 -10.94 -1.90
CA PHE A 35 21.28 -11.59 -0.73
C PHE A 35 20.19 -12.20 0.16
N PRO A 36 20.47 -13.33 0.85
CA PRO A 36 19.51 -13.97 1.72
C PRO A 36 19.04 -13.00 2.82
N ILE A 37 17.72 -12.98 3.05
CA ILE A 37 17.11 -12.16 4.09
C ILE A 37 17.46 -12.76 5.45
N ARG A 38 18.18 -11.99 6.27
CA ARG A 38 18.54 -12.34 7.66
C ARG A 38 17.89 -11.37 8.65
N ASP A 39 17.77 -11.80 9.91
CA ASP A 39 17.31 -10.99 11.05
C ASP A 39 15.96 -10.26 10.85
N LEU A 40 14.91 -11.02 10.51
CA LEU A 40 13.57 -10.47 10.26
C LEU A 40 13.07 -9.56 11.40
N GLY A 41 13.27 -9.95 12.66
CA GLY A 41 12.85 -9.15 13.82
C GLY A 41 13.49 -7.77 13.86
N LYS A 42 14.81 -7.67 13.60
CA LYS A 42 15.50 -6.38 13.54
C LYS A 42 15.00 -5.53 12.38
N ARG A 43 14.74 -6.14 11.23
CA ARG A 43 14.23 -5.44 10.04
C ARG A 43 12.80 -4.94 10.24
N PHE A 44 11.95 -5.74 10.88
CA PHE A 44 10.58 -5.32 11.20
C PHE A 44 10.58 -4.17 12.22
N ASN A 45 11.38 -4.27 13.28
CA ASN A 45 11.51 -3.19 14.25
C ASN A 45 12.06 -1.90 13.60
N LEU A 46 13.06 -2.03 12.71
CA LEU A 46 13.56 -0.89 11.93
C LEU A 46 12.48 -0.29 11.03
N MET A 47 11.70 -1.13 10.34
CA MET A 47 10.59 -0.69 9.50
C MET A 47 9.53 0.03 10.34
N LEU A 48 9.12 -0.51 11.50
CA LEU A 48 8.19 0.16 12.40
C LEU A 48 8.73 1.53 12.84
N LYS A 49 10.01 1.60 13.24
CA LYS A 49 10.65 2.85 13.67
C LYS A 49 10.75 3.88 12.55
N VAL A 50 11.04 3.47 11.32
CA VAL A 50 11.32 4.37 10.20
C VAL A 50 10.08 4.69 9.37
N ALA A 51 9.24 3.71 9.06
CA ALA A 51 8.04 3.87 8.25
C ALA A 51 6.87 4.38 9.09
N PHE A 52 6.46 3.66 10.13
CA PHE A 52 5.32 4.06 10.98
C PHE A 52 5.69 5.20 11.93
N GLY A 53 6.84 5.08 12.61
CA GLY A 53 7.35 6.11 13.51
C GLY A 53 8.00 7.30 12.81
N GLN A 54 8.20 7.23 11.48
CA GLN A 54 8.72 8.31 10.64
C GLN A 54 10.02 8.97 11.12
N SER A 55 10.82 8.24 11.91
CA SER A 55 11.99 8.78 12.62
C SER A 55 13.04 9.44 11.72
N LYS A 56 13.10 9.10 10.43
CA LYS A 56 14.01 9.73 9.46
C LYS A 56 13.53 11.11 9.00
N ILE A 57 12.22 11.30 8.83
CA ILE A 57 11.63 12.54 8.33
C ILE A 57 11.51 13.55 9.47
N PHE A 58 11.20 13.07 10.69
CA PHE A 58 11.14 13.89 11.91
C PHE A 58 12.47 14.54 12.32
N ARG A 59 13.58 14.28 11.61
CA ARG A 59 14.78 15.11 11.68
C ARG A 59 14.51 16.58 11.33
N ARG A 60 13.44 16.85 10.57
CA ARG A 60 12.89 18.19 10.33
C ARG A 60 11.49 18.22 10.95
N PRO A 61 11.30 18.75 12.17
CA PRO A 61 10.10 18.49 12.98
C PRO A 61 8.80 18.96 12.32
N VAL A 62 8.80 20.14 11.69
CA VAL A 62 7.61 20.70 11.02
C VAL A 62 7.21 19.83 9.82
N ILE A 63 8.16 19.49 8.95
CA ILE A 63 7.90 18.66 7.76
C ILE A 63 7.49 17.24 8.18
N GLY A 64 8.19 16.67 9.17
CA GLY A 64 7.86 15.36 9.73
C GLY A 64 6.44 15.31 10.29
N PHE A 65 6.01 16.35 11.00
CA PHE A 65 4.65 16.44 11.50
C PHE A 65 3.60 16.44 10.38
N PHE A 66 3.75 17.29 9.37
CA PHE A 66 2.83 17.29 8.23
C PHE A 66 2.82 15.96 7.47
N HIS A 67 4.00 15.36 7.27
CA HIS A 67 4.11 14.05 6.63
C HIS A 67 3.41 12.95 7.46
N ALA A 68 3.52 13.00 8.79
CA ALA A 68 2.86 12.06 9.67
C ALA A 68 1.33 12.17 9.56
N LEU A 69 0.79 13.40 9.57
CA LEU A 69 -0.65 13.63 9.40
C LEU A 69 -1.17 13.04 8.09
N VAL A 70 -0.46 13.29 6.99
CA VAL A 70 -0.86 12.79 5.67
C VAL A 70 -0.77 11.26 5.60
N PHE A 71 0.34 10.67 6.08
CA PHE A 71 0.52 9.21 6.08
C PHE A 71 -0.57 8.50 6.91
N TRP A 72 -0.80 8.93 8.15
CA TRP A 72 -1.80 8.32 9.01
C TRP A 72 -3.22 8.61 8.52
N GLY A 73 -3.45 9.77 7.91
CA GLY A 73 -4.70 10.07 7.19
C GLY A 73 -4.97 9.07 6.06
N PHE A 74 -3.97 8.75 5.24
CA PHE A 74 -4.11 7.72 4.21
C PHE A 74 -4.37 6.32 4.79
N CYS A 75 -3.76 5.97 5.93
CA CYS A 75 -4.07 4.71 6.61
C CYS A 75 -5.54 4.61 7.01
N VAL A 76 -6.12 5.69 7.54
CA VAL A 76 -7.55 5.72 7.92
C VAL A 76 -8.45 5.68 6.69
N ILE A 77 -8.15 6.50 5.68
CA ILE A 77 -8.93 6.54 4.42
C ILE A 77 -8.89 5.18 3.71
N LEU A 78 -7.79 4.43 3.81
CA LEU A 78 -7.71 3.08 3.24
C LEU A 78 -8.76 2.13 3.84
N PHE A 79 -8.98 2.15 5.15
CA PHE A 79 -10.03 1.36 5.78
C PHE A 79 -11.42 1.78 5.28
N GLY A 80 -11.70 3.09 5.24
CA GLY A 80 -12.96 3.59 4.68
C GLY A 80 -13.13 3.27 3.19
N SER A 81 -12.04 3.19 2.42
CA SER A 81 -12.08 2.78 1.01
C SER A 81 -12.41 1.29 0.85
N ILE A 82 -11.91 0.44 1.76
CA ILE A 82 -12.28 -0.98 1.80
C ILE A 82 -13.76 -1.13 2.14
N GLU A 83 -14.24 -0.38 3.13
CA GLU A 83 -15.66 -0.34 3.50
C GLU A 83 -16.54 0.10 2.32
N MET A 84 -16.20 1.19 1.64
CA MET A 84 -16.90 1.64 0.42
C MET A 84 -16.94 0.58 -0.69
N VAL A 85 -15.89 -0.23 -0.83
CA VAL A 85 -15.89 -1.35 -1.79
C VAL A 85 -16.86 -2.45 -1.36
N ILE A 86 -16.91 -2.78 -0.07
CA ILE A 86 -17.83 -3.78 0.48
C ILE A 86 -19.27 -3.30 0.27
N ASP A 87 -19.59 -2.08 0.72
CA ASP A 87 -20.92 -1.49 0.59
C ASP A 87 -21.38 -1.39 -0.86
N GLY A 88 -20.47 -0.97 -1.75
CA GLY A 88 -20.74 -0.89 -3.19
C GLY A 88 -21.07 -2.24 -3.85
N LEU A 89 -20.59 -3.35 -3.28
CA LEU A 89 -20.88 -4.71 -3.73
C LEU A 89 -22.10 -5.31 -3.04
N SER A 90 -22.30 -5.07 -1.75
CA SER A 90 -23.42 -5.62 -0.98
C SER A 90 -24.75 -4.89 -1.23
N GLY A 91 -24.68 -3.61 -1.59
CA GLY A 91 -25.84 -2.73 -1.74
C GLY A 91 -26.20 -2.00 -0.47
#